data_AF-A0A2S2JLR8-F1
#
_entry.id   AF-A0A2S2JLR8-F1
#
_cell.length_a   1.000
_cell.length_b   1.000
_cell.length_c   1.000
_cell.angle_alpha   90.00
_cell.angle_beta   90.00
_cell.angle_gamma   90.00
#
_symmetry.space_group_name_H-M   'P 1'
#
loop_
_entity.id
_entity.type
_entity.pdbx_description
1 polymer ?
#
loop_
_entity_poly.entity_id
_entity_poly.type
_entity_poly.pdbx_seq_one_letter_code
_entity_poly.pdbx_strand_id
1 'polypeptide(L)'
;MAIALVKEMFNEFNDPDLTYIESRDGNTEWFKLSFLADDKYHTYKDGKRQFIEKYNDELNDVMSNFLNKYQKEFESSFIDENEFEVLDRTKEIAKDLKETLDKEFLIPDGIVLFSIDLVGSWQAFKSSGKSDLEKRFYQNISEHVKEQHEK
;
A
#
# COMPACT_ATOMS: atom_id res chain seq x y z
N MET A 1 -11.60 13.29 -26.12
CA MET A 1 -11.62 12.97 -24.69
C MET A 1 -10.72 11.77 -24.51
N ALA A 2 -9.53 11.97 -23.93
CA ALA A 2 -8.54 10.92 -23.78
C ALA A 2 -8.58 10.41 -22.34
N ILE A 3 -8.92 9.13 -22.15
CA ILE A 3 -8.86 8.47 -20.85
C ILE A 3 -7.42 7.96 -20.66
N ALA A 4 -6.80 8.29 -19.54
CA ALA A 4 -5.48 7.76 -19.18
C ALA A 4 -5.57 6.81 -17.99
N LEU A 5 -4.62 5.86 -17.96
CA LEU A 5 -4.34 5.04 -16.80
C LEU A 5 -3.24 5.72 -15.97
N VAL A 6 -3.59 6.19 -14.78
CA VAL A 6 -2.65 6.74 -13.78
C VAL A 6 -2.37 5.66 -12.75
N LYS A 7 -1.10 5.48 -12.36
CA LYS A 7 -0.68 4.44 -11.42
C LYS A 7 0.12 5.06 -10.29
N GLU A 8 -0.32 4.83 -9.06
CA GLU A 8 0.30 5.34 -7.86
C GLU A 8 0.64 4.19 -6.92
N MET A 9 1.73 4.33 -6.16
CA MET A 9 2.22 3.31 -5.24
C MET A 9 2.46 3.92 -3.86
N PHE A 10 1.97 3.23 -2.84
CA PHE A 10 2.08 3.64 -1.44
C PHE A 10 2.58 2.45 -0.62
N ASN A 11 3.61 2.65 0.20
CA ASN A 11 4.09 1.63 1.13
C ASN A 11 3.32 1.70 2.46
N GLU A 12 3.29 0.60 3.19
CA GLU A 12 2.65 0.48 4.51
C GLU A 12 3.16 1.48 5.56
N PHE A 13 4.40 1.97 5.41
CA PHE A 13 5.03 2.93 6.32
C PHE A 13 4.67 4.40 6.03
N ASN A 14 3.94 4.66 4.94
CA ASN A 14 3.64 6.01 4.48
C ASN A 14 4.91 6.87 4.25
N ASP A 15 6.01 6.23 3.86
CA ASP A 15 7.29 6.90 3.62
C ASP A 15 7.39 7.34 2.13
N PRO A 16 7.38 8.65 1.83
CA PRO A 16 7.48 9.13 0.45
C PRO A 16 8.88 8.94 -0.17
N ASP A 17 9.93 8.80 0.65
CA ASP A 17 11.31 8.60 0.21
C ASP A 17 11.59 7.11 -0.07
N LEU A 18 10.81 6.22 0.51
CA LEU A 18 10.83 4.80 0.17
C LEU A 18 10.25 4.61 -1.23
N THR A 19 11.13 4.30 -2.18
CA THR A 19 10.77 4.07 -3.58
C THR A 19 10.72 2.57 -3.87
N TYR A 20 9.74 2.15 -4.67
CA TYR A 20 9.65 0.77 -5.17
C TYR A 20 10.73 0.53 -6.25
N ILE A 21 11.99 0.44 -5.83
CA ILE A 21 13.10 0.00 -6.68
C ILE A 21 13.16 -1.52 -6.53
N GLU A 22 12.40 -2.26 -7.34
CA GLU A 22 12.41 -3.74 -7.39
C GLU A 22 12.62 -4.36 -6.00
N SER A 23 11.69 -4.21 -5.04
CA SER A 23 11.87 -4.70 -3.66
C SER A 23 12.03 -6.23 -3.62
N ARG A 24 13.26 -6.67 -3.84
CA ARG A 24 13.78 -8.02 -3.63
C ARG A 24 14.05 -8.28 -2.14
N ASP A 25 13.73 -7.33 -1.26
CA ASP A 25 13.78 -7.57 0.18
C ASP A 25 12.70 -8.56 0.62
N GLY A 26 11.58 -8.61 -0.10
CA GLY A 26 10.43 -9.45 0.25
C GLY A 26 9.81 -9.07 1.59
N ASN A 27 10.00 -7.85 2.09
CA ASN A 27 9.61 -7.49 3.45
C ASN A 27 8.69 -6.28 3.55
N THR A 28 8.63 -5.42 2.53
CA THR A 28 7.73 -4.24 2.54
C THR A 28 6.44 -4.52 1.79
N GLU A 29 5.31 -4.15 2.39
CA GLU A 29 3.99 -4.22 1.78
C GLU A 29 3.63 -2.90 1.06
N TRP A 30 3.09 -3.03 -0.15
CA TRP A 30 2.72 -1.91 -1.02
C TRP A 30 1.29 -2.03 -1.54
N PHE A 31 0.60 -0.90 -1.58
CA PHE A 31 -0.63 -0.70 -2.33
C PHE A 31 -0.30 -0.06 -3.67
N LYS A 32 -0.62 -0.76 -4.77
CA LYS A 32 -0.52 -0.22 -6.12
C LYS A 32 -1.92 0.07 -6.64
N LEU A 33 -2.22 1.36 -6.78
CA LEU A 33 -3.52 1.85 -7.20
C LEU A 33 -3.47 2.23 -8.67
N SER A 34 -4.44 1.74 -9.43
CA SER A 34 -4.63 2.12 -10.83
C SER A 34 -5.93 2.87 -10.98
N PHE A 35 -5.90 4.03 -11.63
CA PHE A 35 -7.04 4.89 -11.87
C PHE A 35 -7.24 5.16 -13.35
N LEU A 36 -8.50 5.18 -13.79
CA LEU A 36 -8.89 5.78 -15.05
C LEU A 36 -9.21 7.26 -14.79
N ALA A 37 -8.48 8.14 -15.46
CA ALA A 37 -8.63 9.58 -15.32
C ALA A 37 -8.95 10.23 -16.67
N ASP A 38 -9.92 11.14 -16.66
CA ASP A 38 -10.19 12.04 -17.78
C ASP A 38 -9.06 13.10 -17.93
N ASP A 39 -8.94 13.69 -19.12
CA ASP A 39 -7.79 14.53 -19.50
C ASP A 39 -7.57 15.75 -18.62
N LYS A 40 -8.63 16.27 -17.98
CA LYS A 40 -8.58 17.39 -17.04
C LYS A 40 -7.94 17.06 -15.68
N TYR A 41 -7.77 15.77 -15.35
CA TYR A 41 -7.28 15.33 -14.03
C TYR A 41 -5.84 14.83 -14.04
N HIS A 42 -5.23 14.65 -15.22
CA HIS A 42 -3.91 14.06 -15.33
C HIS A 42 -2.98 14.89 -16.23
N THR A 43 -1.68 14.68 -16.06
CA THR A 43 -0.63 15.19 -16.94
C THR A 43 0.32 14.07 -17.35
N TYR A 44 1.18 14.36 -18.33
CA TYR A 44 2.29 13.47 -18.68
C TYR A 44 3.59 14.21 -18.36
N LYS A 45 4.33 13.68 -17.38
CA LYS A 45 5.59 14.26 -16.93
C LYS A 45 6.58 13.12 -16.70
N ASP A 46 7.84 13.35 -17.04
CA ASP A 46 8.94 12.42 -16.77
C ASP A 46 8.69 10.99 -17.31
N GLY A 47 8.00 10.89 -18.46
CA GLY A 47 7.70 9.61 -19.10
C GLY A 47 6.56 8.81 -18.47
N LYS A 48 5.85 9.36 -17.47
CA LYS A 48 4.70 8.72 -16.83
C LYS A 48 3.45 9.61 -16.81
N ARG A 49 2.29 8.95 -16.78
CA ARG A 49 1.01 9.59 -16.45
C ARG A 49 0.93 9.75 -14.94
N GLN A 50 0.58 10.94 -14.50
CA GLN A 50 0.40 11.26 -13.08
C GLN A 50 -0.77 12.24 -12.95
N PHE A 51 -1.37 12.31 -11.78
CA PHE A 51 -2.37 13.33 -11.50
C PHE A 51 -1.76 14.75 -11.60
N ILE A 52 -2.58 15.74 -11.94
CA ILE A 52 -2.16 17.13 -11.74
C ILE A 52 -1.99 17.41 -10.25
N GLU A 53 -1.14 18.39 -9.91
CA GLU A 53 -0.68 18.68 -8.54
C GLU A 53 -1.79 18.63 -7.49
N LYS A 54 -2.90 19.34 -7.70
CA LYS A 54 -4.07 19.31 -6.81
C LYS A 54 -4.54 17.89 -6.46
N TYR A 55 -4.74 17.03 -7.46
CA TYR A 55 -5.29 15.69 -7.25
C TYR A 55 -4.22 14.71 -6.76
N ASN A 56 -2.96 14.97 -7.09
CA ASN A 56 -1.84 14.25 -6.51
C ASN A 56 -1.75 14.49 -5.00
N ASP A 57 -1.86 15.75 -4.57
CA ASP A 57 -1.83 16.12 -3.16
C ASP A 57 -3.06 15.58 -2.41
N GLU A 58 -4.27 15.70 -2.99
CA GLU A 58 -5.48 15.12 -2.42
C GLU A 58 -5.35 13.59 -2.23
N LEU A 59 -4.82 12.86 -3.21
CA LEU A 59 -4.63 11.42 -3.09
C LEU A 59 -3.60 11.07 -2.01
N ASN A 60 -2.49 11.82 -1.93
CA ASN A 60 -1.46 11.60 -0.92
C ASN A 60 -2.01 11.83 0.49
N ASP A 61 -2.83 12.85 0.70
CA ASP A 61 -3.48 13.12 1.99
C ASP A 61 -4.45 11.99 2.38
N VAL A 62 -5.29 11.54 1.44
CA VAL A 62 -6.21 10.41 1.66
C VAL A 62 -5.44 9.14 2.01
N MET A 63 -4.39 8.82 1.26
CA MET A 63 -3.57 7.64 1.51
C MET A 63 -2.78 7.73 2.81
N SER A 64 -2.23 8.89 3.14
CA SER A 64 -1.53 9.12 4.40
C SER A 64 -2.46 8.89 5.60
N ASN A 65 -3.67 9.44 5.55
CA ASN A 65 -4.68 9.21 6.61
C ASN A 65 -5.10 7.74 6.71
N PHE A 66 -5.31 7.08 5.56
CA PHE A 66 -5.63 5.66 5.52
C PHE A 66 -4.50 4.81 6.12
N LEU A 67 -3.26 5.01 5.71
CA LEU A 67 -2.11 4.24 6.19
C LEU A 67 -1.88 4.47 7.69
N ASN A 68 -1.99 5.71 8.17
CA ASN A 68 -1.87 6.02 9.60
C ASN A 68 -2.96 5.33 10.45
N LYS A 69 -4.17 5.15 9.92
CA LYS A 69 -5.25 4.38 10.58
C LYS A 69 -4.86 2.91 10.77
N TYR A 70 -4.16 2.32 9.79
CA TYR A 70 -3.75 0.92 9.77
C TYR A 70 -2.30 0.68 10.22
N GLN A 71 -1.56 1.70 10.64
CA GLN A 71 -0.15 1.57 11.02
C GLN A 71 0.08 0.52 12.11
N LYS A 72 -0.70 0.57 13.19
CA LYS A 72 -0.65 -0.44 14.27
C LYS A 72 -1.00 -1.85 13.79
N GLU A 73 -1.80 -1.89 12.73
CA GLU A 73 -2.25 -3.13 12.14
C GLU A 73 -1.16 -3.79 11.29
N PHE A 74 -0.40 -3.00 10.54
CA PHE A 74 0.81 -3.44 9.83
C PHE A 74 1.95 -3.79 10.80
N GLU A 75 2.09 -3.10 11.93
CA GLU A 75 3.08 -3.46 12.96
C GLU A 75 2.74 -4.79 13.68
N SER A 76 1.44 -5.07 13.88
CA SER A 76 0.98 -6.25 14.64
C SER A 76 0.91 -7.55 13.83
N SER A 77 0.81 -7.48 12.49
CA SER A 77 0.87 -8.66 11.61
C SER A 77 2.20 -9.43 11.72
N PHE A 78 3.27 -8.74 12.12
CA PHE A 78 4.55 -9.37 12.43
C PHE A 78 4.54 -10.15 13.76
N ILE A 79 3.67 -9.79 14.71
CA ILE A 79 3.85 -10.15 16.13
C ILE A 79 2.91 -11.26 16.63
N ASP A 80 1.68 -11.40 16.09
CA ASP A 80 0.78 -12.48 16.55
C ASP A 80 0.83 -13.73 15.66
N GLU A 81 1.00 -14.90 16.29
CA GLU A 81 1.42 -16.18 15.66
C GLU A 81 0.30 -17.22 15.52
N ASN A 82 -0.91 -16.91 15.98
CA ASN A 82 -2.04 -17.84 15.87
C ASN A 82 -3.22 -17.12 15.25
N GLU A 83 -3.37 -17.21 13.93
CA GLU A 83 -4.65 -17.57 13.30
C GLU A 83 -4.62 -17.35 11.78
N PHE A 84 -5.47 -18.12 11.10
CA PHE A 84 -5.69 -18.18 9.65
C PHE A 84 -6.23 -16.86 9.02
N GLU A 85 -6.06 -15.71 9.69
CA GLU A 85 -6.83 -14.48 9.43
C GLU A 85 -6.12 -13.45 8.53
N VAL A 86 -4.85 -13.65 8.15
CA VAL A 86 -4.09 -12.64 7.41
C VAL A 86 -4.72 -12.33 6.05
N LEU A 87 -5.14 -13.35 5.29
CA LEU A 87 -5.80 -13.13 3.99
C LEU A 87 -7.15 -12.41 4.13
N ASP A 88 -7.96 -12.77 5.11
CA ASP A 88 -9.27 -12.14 5.32
C ASP A 88 -9.12 -10.71 5.81
N ARG A 89 -8.13 -10.44 6.65
CA ARG A 89 -7.75 -9.09 7.06
C ARG A 89 -7.29 -8.24 5.88
N THR A 90 -6.40 -8.77 5.04
CA THR A 90 -5.92 -8.07 3.85
C THR A 90 -7.07 -7.72 2.89
N LYS A 91 -8.08 -8.60 2.76
CA LYS A 91 -9.31 -8.27 2.01
C LYS A 91 -10.10 -7.13 2.64
N GLU A 92 -10.27 -7.13 3.96
CA GLU A 92 -10.98 -6.05 4.66
C GLU A 92 -10.23 -4.72 4.54
N ILE A 93 -8.89 -4.70 4.64
CA ILE A 93 -8.07 -3.50 4.41
C ILE A 93 -8.25 -2.99 2.98
N ALA A 94 -8.17 -3.87 1.97
CA ALA A 94 -8.38 -3.46 0.57
C ALA A 94 -9.81 -2.95 0.30
N LYS A 95 -10.81 -3.52 0.98
CA LYS A 95 -12.20 -3.07 0.90
C LYS A 95 -12.40 -1.71 1.55
N ASP A 96 -11.84 -1.48 2.73
CA ASP A 96 -11.89 -0.18 3.40
C ASP A 96 -11.15 0.89 2.59
N LEU A 97 -10.02 0.53 1.97
CA LEU A 97 -9.31 1.43 1.05
C LEU A 97 -10.19 1.83 -0.12
N LYS A 98 -10.87 0.87 -0.75
CA LYS A 98 -11.83 1.17 -1.83
C LYS A 98 -12.92 2.13 -1.33
N GLU A 99 -13.53 1.86 -0.18
CA GLU A 99 -14.59 2.71 0.37
C GLU A 99 -14.10 4.10 0.75
N THR A 100 -12.85 4.23 1.19
CA THR A 100 -12.20 5.51 1.51
C THR A 100 -11.98 6.33 0.25
N LEU A 101 -11.40 5.72 -0.79
CA LEU A 101 -11.22 6.35 -2.10
C LEU A 101 -12.56 6.77 -2.71
N ASP A 102 -13.58 5.91 -2.65
CA ASP A 102 -14.94 6.21 -3.16
C ASP A 102 -15.54 7.47 -2.50
N LYS A 103 -15.23 7.72 -1.22
CA LYS A 103 -15.76 8.86 -0.45
C LYS A 103 -14.94 10.13 -0.62
N GLU A 104 -13.61 10.00 -0.71
CA GLU A 104 -12.70 11.11 -0.49
C GLU A 104 -11.91 11.54 -1.73
N PHE A 105 -11.80 10.69 -2.75
CA PHE A 105 -10.95 10.96 -3.92
C PHE A 105 -11.65 10.76 -5.27
N LEU A 106 -12.47 9.71 -5.41
CA LEU A 106 -13.05 9.37 -6.71
C LEU A 106 -14.11 10.39 -7.15
N ILE A 107 -14.13 10.64 -8.46
CA ILE A 107 -15.03 11.59 -9.10
C ILE A 107 -15.79 10.83 -10.19
N PRO A 108 -17.13 10.71 -10.11
CA PRO A 108 -17.94 10.11 -11.16
C PRO A 108 -17.62 10.74 -12.52
N ASP A 109 -17.38 9.89 -13.53
CA ASP A 109 -17.00 10.29 -14.90
C ASP A 109 -15.74 11.19 -14.98
N GLY A 110 -14.90 11.18 -13.94
CA GLY A 110 -13.67 11.98 -13.88
C GLY A 110 -12.45 11.20 -13.43
N ILE A 111 -12.48 10.65 -12.23
CA ILE A 111 -11.43 9.82 -11.64
C ILE A 111 -12.10 8.56 -11.09
N VAL A 112 -11.80 7.41 -11.69
CA VAL A 112 -12.40 6.13 -11.32
C VAL A 112 -11.31 5.14 -10.92
N LEU A 113 -11.51 4.45 -9.80
CA LEU A 113 -10.63 3.37 -9.39
C LEU A 113 -10.79 2.18 -10.36
N PHE A 114 -9.68 1.75 -10.95
CA PHE A 114 -9.63 0.61 -11.85
C PHE A 114 -9.20 -0.67 -11.13
N SER A 115 -8.16 -0.60 -10.30
CA SER A 115 -7.69 -1.72 -9.50
C SER A 115 -6.90 -1.29 -8.26
N ILE A 116 -6.94 -2.16 -7.25
CA ILE A 116 -6.03 -2.16 -6.10
C ILE A 116 -5.24 -3.46 -6.21
N ASP A 117 -3.94 -3.35 -6.52
CA ASP A 117 -3.03 -4.49 -6.50
C ASP A 117 -2.22 -4.45 -5.20
N LEU A 118 -2.14 -5.57 -4.49
CA LEU A 118 -1.31 -5.72 -3.30
C LEU A 118 0.04 -6.31 -3.73
N VAL A 119 1.12 -5.57 -3.50
CA VAL A 119 2.47 -5.91 -3.94
C VAL A 119 3.38 -6.05 -2.72
N GLY A 120 4.29 -7.03 -2.74
CA GLY A 120 5.13 -7.38 -1.60
C GLY A 120 4.72 -8.72 -0.97
N SER A 121 5.13 -8.94 0.28
CA SER A 121 4.93 -10.22 0.98
C SER A 121 3.63 -10.27 1.78
N TRP A 122 2.52 -9.85 1.17
CA TRP A 122 1.18 -10.03 1.73
C TRP A 122 0.93 -11.53 1.99
N GLN A 123 1.09 -11.96 3.25
CA GLN A 123 1.09 -13.39 3.58
C GLN A 123 -0.35 -13.93 3.56
N ALA A 124 -0.67 -14.79 2.60
CA ALA A 124 -1.95 -15.49 2.60
C ALA A 124 -2.06 -16.51 3.76
N PHE A 125 -0.92 -17.01 4.22
CA PHE A 125 -0.80 -17.98 5.30
C PHE A 125 0.49 -17.72 6.07
N LYS A 126 0.37 -17.60 7.40
CA LYS A 126 1.52 -17.53 8.30
C LYS A 126 1.76 -18.90 8.90
N SER A 127 3.00 -19.36 8.83
CA SER A 127 3.44 -20.59 9.50
C SER A 127 3.25 -20.48 11.02
N SER A 128 3.24 -21.61 11.73
CA SER A 128 2.97 -21.63 13.18
C SER A 128 4.03 -20.93 14.06
N GLY A 129 5.16 -20.48 13.50
CA GLY A 129 6.23 -19.81 14.25
C GLY A 129 7.00 -20.71 15.22
N LYS A 130 6.69 -22.01 15.26
CA LYS A 130 7.21 -22.92 16.29
C LYS A 130 8.62 -23.43 16.00
N SER A 131 9.05 -23.45 14.74
CA SER A 131 10.38 -23.95 14.39
C SER A 131 11.46 -22.94 14.76
N ASP A 132 12.65 -23.44 15.10
CA ASP A 132 13.80 -22.58 15.41
C ASP A 132 14.27 -21.76 14.19
N LEU A 133 13.92 -22.20 12.97
CA LEU A 133 14.19 -21.45 11.74
C LEU A 133 13.26 -20.23 11.63
N GLU A 134 11.96 -20.41 11.88
CA GLU A 134 10.97 -19.33 11.86
C GLU A 134 11.28 -18.28 12.92
N LYS A 135 11.59 -18.69 14.16
CA LYS A 135 11.98 -17.77 15.24
C LYS A 135 13.18 -16.91 14.88
N ARG A 136 14.21 -17.51 14.27
CA ARG A 136 15.41 -16.78 13.81
C ARG A 136 15.10 -15.81 12.67
N PHE A 137 14.21 -16.20 11.76
CA PHE A 137 13.78 -15.33 10.66
C PHE A 137 13.01 -14.11 11.17
N TYR A 138 12.04 -14.31 12.09
CA TYR A 138 11.27 -13.21 12.67
C TYR A 138 12.14 -12.26 13.52
N GLN A 139 13.15 -12.78 14.23
CA GLN A 139 14.15 -11.93 14.90
C GLN A 139 14.91 -11.05 13.90
N ASN A 140 15.42 -11.61 12.80
CA ASN A 140 16.14 -10.85 11.78
C ASN A 140 15.27 -9.75 11.15
N ILE A 141 13.99 -10.04 10.84
CA ILE A 141 13.06 -9.02 10.32
C ILE A 141 12.82 -7.94 11.35
N SER A 142 12.56 -8.31 12.61
CA SER A 142 12.30 -7.33 13.68
C SER A 142 13.48 -6.40 13.92
N GLU A 143 14.71 -6.90 13.78
CA GLU A 143 15.93 -6.10 13.85
C GLU A 143 16.06 -5.17 12.63
N HIS A 144 15.81 -5.68 11.42
CA HIS A 144 15.84 -4.87 10.20
C HIS A 144 14.83 -3.72 10.21
N VAL A 145 13.61 -3.97 10.67
CA VAL A 145 12.55 -2.95 10.79
C VAL A 145 12.96 -1.88 11.81
N LYS A 146 13.52 -2.26 12.96
CA LYS A 146 14.01 -1.29 13.96
C LYS A 146 15.12 -0.40 13.42
N GLU A 147 16.05 -0.95 12.64
CA GLU A 147 17.13 -0.17 12.02
C GLU A 147 16.64 0.86 10.99
N GLN A 148 15.49 0.60 10.35
CA GLN A 148 14.85 1.52 9.40
C GLN A 148 14.11 2.66 10.12
N HIS A 149 13.52 2.41 11.30
CA HIS A 149 12.77 3.40 12.08
C HIS A 149 13.63 4.34 12.96
N GLU A 150 14.94 4.08 13.11
CA GLU A 150 15.87 4.93 13.87
C GLU A 150 16.68 5.93 13.01
N LYS A 151 16.40 6.04 11.71
CA LYS A 151 17.00 7.03 10.80
C LYS A 151 16.03 8.13 10.44
#